data_AF-A0A944J089-F1
#
_entry.id   AF-A0A944J089-F1
#
_cell.length_a   1.000
_cell.length_b   1.000
_cell.length_c   1.000
_cell.angle_alpha   90.00
_cell.angle_beta   90.00
_cell.angle_gamma   90.00
#
_symmetry.space_group_name_H-M   'P 1'
#
loop_
_entity.id
_entity.type
_entity.pdbx_description
1 polymer ?
#
loop_
_entity_poly.entity_id
_entity_poly.type
_entity_poly.pdbx_seq_one_letter_code
_entity_poly.pdbx_strand_id
1 'polypeptide(L)'
;MASTNGELRHVPLGSTFAPEVPLGPTRDILITCHASASGKGKLHGSPACGTLRSAASVKELDIPFGEAVERLCTSCRWPLPTDSPILPLGAAVIDVDALRVWLDRKPLDEEDIEAERDAADALATGEYPPRTAASDNEEDEDDDDRYEQRERYDRARNVRSRRHEHWRRLHSYLARSIEAVAQYPFLAPWADGLQSRLTAVLDQERRAFAALVRPDRLLEAAAVRVLPAPQFTEDPAFAGLGAEAAKTFRRAWHEWSHRAISSWRRLEDHDFAVYTVVSDAFGRRRKGKPEAHAAFDQLAADWIRQAREEASRPASAPWQLVAIKAPALPRTHYSEPERDTLTEWEASVIATYQVTFNRQAGTAALLVPHLIAEQLLACASSDMPVERLAPNGNALPAEVLLEQWTARADPSAVS
;
A
#
# COMPACT_ATOMS: atom_id res chain seq x y z
N MET A 1 -20.41 -32.37 -24.39
CA MET A 1 -21.38 -31.75 -23.45
C MET A 1 -21.91 -30.51 -24.14
N ALA A 2 -23.23 -30.39 -24.27
CA ALA A 2 -23.85 -29.31 -25.04
C ALA A 2 -23.65 -27.98 -24.32
N SER A 3 -23.01 -27.03 -25.02
CA SER A 3 -22.80 -25.66 -24.55
C SER A 3 -24.17 -25.00 -24.37
N THR A 4 -24.54 -24.72 -23.13
CA THR A 4 -25.60 -23.75 -22.83
C THR A 4 -25.26 -22.43 -23.52
N ASN A 5 -26.27 -21.70 -24.00
CA ASN A 5 -26.16 -20.32 -24.49
C ASN A 5 -25.67 -19.40 -23.35
N GLY A 6 -24.41 -19.54 -22.99
CA GLY A 6 -23.74 -18.73 -22.00
C GLY A 6 -23.53 -17.34 -22.56
N GLU A 7 -23.71 -16.35 -21.70
CA GLU A 7 -23.34 -14.97 -21.99
C GLU A 7 -21.90 -14.93 -22.56
N LEU A 8 -21.69 -14.23 -23.67
CA LEU A 8 -20.39 -14.15 -24.33
C LEU A 8 -19.64 -12.91 -23.84
N ARG A 9 -18.42 -13.10 -23.34
CA ARG A 9 -17.53 -12.02 -22.97
C ARG A 9 -16.58 -11.71 -24.13
N HIS A 10 -16.54 -10.44 -24.53
CA HIS A 10 -15.68 -9.98 -25.61
C HIS A 10 -14.33 -9.49 -25.08
N VAL A 11 -13.25 -10.22 -25.37
CA VAL A 11 -11.91 -9.95 -24.81
C VAL A 11 -10.84 -9.70 -25.88
N PRO A 12 -9.87 -8.81 -25.63
CA PRO A 12 -8.85 -8.44 -26.62
C PRO A 12 -7.66 -9.42 -26.60
N LEU A 13 -7.87 -10.68 -27.03
CA LEU A 13 -6.85 -11.73 -26.93
C LEU A 13 -5.51 -11.35 -27.58
N GLY A 14 -5.53 -10.72 -28.75
CA GLY A 14 -4.32 -10.36 -29.48
C GLY A 14 -3.46 -9.27 -28.83
N SER A 15 -4.00 -8.47 -27.90
CA SER A 15 -3.22 -7.52 -27.11
C SER A 15 -2.82 -8.07 -25.74
N THR A 16 -3.44 -9.17 -25.28
CA THR A 16 -3.17 -9.78 -23.99
C THR A 16 -2.13 -10.87 -24.08
N PHE A 17 -2.17 -11.70 -25.12
CA PHE A 17 -1.32 -12.88 -25.26
C PHE A 17 -0.23 -12.64 -26.31
N ALA A 18 1.00 -12.46 -25.84
CA ALA A 18 2.18 -12.49 -26.69
C ALA A 18 2.63 -13.95 -26.93
N PRO A 19 3.37 -14.25 -28.02
CA PRO A 19 3.80 -15.61 -28.36
C PRO A 19 4.63 -16.30 -27.27
N GLU A 20 5.38 -15.54 -26.49
CA GLU A 20 6.20 -16.03 -25.39
C GLU A 20 5.40 -16.43 -24.14
N VAL A 21 4.10 -16.08 -24.06
CA VAL A 21 3.26 -16.39 -22.90
C VAL A 21 2.92 -17.87 -22.87
N PRO A 22 3.29 -18.62 -21.82
CA PRO A 22 2.92 -20.02 -21.69
C PRO A 22 1.40 -20.16 -21.52
N LEU A 23 0.75 -20.92 -22.39
CA LEU A 23 -0.72 -21.10 -22.37
C LEU A 23 -1.16 -22.30 -21.52
N GLY A 24 -0.23 -23.18 -21.15
CA GLY A 24 -0.54 -24.39 -20.40
C GLY A 24 -1.69 -25.20 -21.04
N PRO A 25 -2.66 -25.69 -20.25
CA PRO A 25 -3.80 -26.47 -20.76
C PRO A 25 -4.74 -25.70 -21.71
N THR A 26 -4.72 -24.36 -21.75
CA THR A 26 -5.62 -23.62 -22.64
C THR A 26 -5.14 -23.60 -24.09
N ARG A 27 -3.93 -24.10 -24.36
CA ARG A 27 -3.32 -24.14 -25.69
C ARG A 27 -4.23 -24.80 -26.73
N ASP A 28 -4.90 -25.89 -26.35
CA ASP A 28 -5.66 -26.72 -27.27
C ASP A 28 -7.14 -26.33 -27.37
N ILE A 29 -7.56 -25.28 -26.65
CA ILE A 29 -8.93 -24.79 -26.70
C ILE A 29 -9.17 -24.12 -28.04
N LEU A 30 -10.20 -24.57 -28.75
CA LEU A 30 -10.58 -23.98 -30.02
C LEU A 30 -11.17 -22.59 -29.81
N ILE A 31 -10.69 -21.62 -30.60
CA ILE A 31 -11.29 -20.29 -30.70
C ILE A 31 -11.75 -20.04 -32.13
N THR A 32 -12.94 -19.47 -32.26
CA THR A 32 -13.49 -19.06 -33.55
C THR A 32 -12.77 -17.80 -34.02
N CYS A 33 -12.23 -17.88 -35.23
CA CYS A 33 -11.50 -16.82 -35.88
C CYS A 33 -12.05 -16.55 -37.28
N HIS A 34 -11.81 -15.34 -37.76
CA HIS A 34 -12.09 -14.93 -39.13
C HIS A 34 -10.78 -14.55 -39.83
N ALA A 35 -10.60 -15.04 -41.05
CA ALA A 35 -9.44 -14.74 -41.88
C ALA A 35 -9.84 -14.52 -43.34
N SER A 36 -8.95 -13.91 -44.13
CA SER A 36 -9.11 -13.84 -45.58
C SER A 36 -9.07 -15.24 -46.20
N ALA A 37 -9.59 -15.41 -47.42
CA ALA A 37 -9.64 -16.71 -48.11
C ALA A 37 -8.30 -17.47 -48.19
N SER A 38 -7.17 -16.75 -48.20
CA SER A 38 -5.83 -17.34 -48.22
C SER A 38 -5.42 -17.98 -46.91
N GLY A 39 -6.07 -17.62 -45.78
CA GLY A 39 -5.85 -18.22 -44.47
C GLY A 39 -4.46 -17.99 -43.87
N LYS A 40 -3.58 -17.20 -44.52
CA LYS A 40 -2.18 -16.99 -44.12
C LYS A 40 -1.93 -15.71 -43.31
N GLY A 41 -2.94 -14.83 -43.19
CA GLY A 41 -2.83 -13.54 -42.52
C GLY A 41 -3.14 -13.56 -41.03
N LYS A 42 -3.31 -12.36 -40.47
CA LYS A 42 -3.85 -12.16 -39.11
C LYS A 42 -5.25 -12.79 -38.98
N LEU A 43 -5.55 -13.26 -37.78
CA LEU A 43 -6.81 -13.84 -37.35
C LEU A 43 -7.59 -12.75 -36.61
N HIS A 44 -8.88 -12.65 -36.91
CA HIS A 44 -9.76 -11.61 -36.38
C HIS A 44 -10.89 -12.22 -35.56
N GLY A 45 -11.25 -11.59 -34.45
CA GLY A 45 -12.36 -12.04 -33.60
C GLY A 45 -13.75 -11.66 -34.12
N SER A 46 -13.81 -10.91 -35.23
CA SER A 46 -15.08 -10.51 -35.86
C SER A 46 -14.90 -10.38 -37.39
N PRO A 47 -15.89 -10.82 -38.19
CA PRO A 47 -15.86 -10.65 -39.64
C PRO A 47 -15.97 -9.18 -40.05
N ALA A 48 -16.46 -8.30 -39.17
CA ALA A 48 -16.63 -6.86 -39.40
C ALA A 48 -15.36 -6.02 -39.11
N CYS A 49 -14.26 -6.67 -38.71
CA CYS A 49 -13.01 -5.99 -38.37
C CYS A 49 -12.53 -5.10 -39.53
N GLY A 50 -12.22 -3.83 -39.23
CA GLY A 50 -11.80 -2.85 -40.24
C GLY A 50 -10.59 -3.29 -41.08
N THR A 51 -9.65 -4.01 -40.46
CA THR A 51 -8.46 -4.55 -41.15
C THR A 51 -8.75 -5.77 -42.02
N LEU A 52 -9.91 -6.42 -41.82
CA LEU A 52 -10.36 -7.58 -42.59
C LEU A 52 -11.26 -7.19 -43.77
N ARG A 53 -11.87 -5.98 -43.74
CA ARG A 53 -12.82 -5.49 -44.76
C ARG A 53 -12.24 -5.39 -46.18
N SER A 54 -10.91 -5.30 -46.32
CA SER A 54 -10.24 -5.27 -47.62
C SER A 54 -10.10 -6.66 -48.27
N ALA A 55 -10.48 -7.74 -47.58
CA ALA A 55 -10.44 -9.08 -48.12
C ALA A 55 -11.62 -9.36 -49.06
N ALA A 56 -11.34 -9.93 -50.24
CA ALA A 56 -12.37 -10.30 -51.22
C ALA A 56 -13.39 -11.34 -50.70
N SER A 57 -12.98 -12.16 -49.72
CA SER A 57 -13.86 -13.11 -49.04
C SER A 57 -13.28 -13.47 -47.67
N VAL A 58 -14.17 -13.67 -46.68
CA VAL A 58 -13.84 -14.04 -45.31
C VAL A 58 -14.25 -15.48 -45.05
N LYS A 59 -13.39 -16.24 -44.37
CA LYS A 59 -13.69 -17.58 -43.87
C LYS A 59 -13.72 -17.56 -42.35
N GLU A 60 -14.65 -18.31 -41.79
CA GLU A 60 -14.69 -18.67 -40.38
C GLU A 60 -13.95 -19.99 -40.18
N LEU A 61 -13.21 -20.08 -39.09
CA LEU A 61 -12.34 -21.21 -38.77
C LEU A 61 -12.17 -21.30 -37.26
N ASP A 62 -12.30 -22.51 -36.73
CA ASP A 62 -11.92 -22.84 -35.36
C ASP A 62 -10.47 -23.30 -35.34
N ILE A 63 -9.62 -22.59 -34.59
CA ILE A 63 -8.19 -22.89 -34.47
C ILE A 63 -7.84 -23.09 -32.98
N PRO A 64 -6.99 -24.07 -32.63
CA PRO A 64 -6.44 -24.18 -31.29
C PRO A 64 -5.77 -22.87 -30.85
N PHE A 65 -6.09 -22.39 -29.66
CA PHE A 65 -5.66 -21.07 -29.19
C PHE A 65 -4.14 -20.86 -29.32
N GLY A 66 -3.34 -21.88 -29.00
CA GLY A 66 -1.88 -21.84 -29.14
C GLY A 66 -1.36 -21.66 -30.55
N GLU A 67 -2.08 -22.15 -31.57
CA GLU A 67 -1.72 -21.91 -32.97
C GLU A 67 -2.15 -20.50 -33.43
N ALA A 68 -3.16 -19.93 -32.76
CA ALA A 68 -3.72 -18.64 -33.13
C ALA A 68 -2.93 -17.46 -32.57
N VAL A 69 -2.31 -17.56 -31.38
CA VAL A 69 -1.73 -16.45 -30.59
C VAL A 69 -0.88 -15.49 -31.44
N GLU A 70 0.10 -15.98 -32.19
CA GLU A 70 1.00 -15.15 -33.02
C GLU A 70 0.28 -14.32 -34.09
N ARG A 71 -0.88 -14.82 -34.51
CA ARG A 71 -1.66 -14.30 -35.63
C ARG A 71 -2.85 -13.48 -35.17
N LEU A 72 -3.14 -13.39 -33.88
CA LEU A 72 -4.28 -12.60 -33.41
C LEU A 72 -4.10 -11.12 -33.77
N CYS A 73 -5.19 -10.52 -34.24
CA CYS A 73 -5.32 -9.08 -34.43
C CYS A 73 -5.46 -8.37 -33.07
N THR A 74 -4.58 -7.41 -32.80
CA THR A 74 -4.56 -6.63 -31.54
C THR A 74 -5.77 -5.72 -31.36
N SER A 75 -6.45 -5.34 -32.45
CA SER A 75 -7.62 -4.45 -32.42
C SER A 75 -8.95 -5.19 -32.29
N CYS A 76 -8.95 -6.52 -32.44
CA CYS A 76 -10.16 -7.32 -32.34
C CYS A 76 -10.49 -7.71 -30.89
N ARG A 77 -11.77 -7.96 -30.65
CA ARG A 77 -12.23 -8.67 -29.45
C ARG A 77 -12.83 -10.01 -29.87
N TRP A 78 -12.51 -11.06 -29.13
CA TRP A 78 -13.01 -12.41 -29.34
C TRP A 78 -14.17 -12.68 -28.39
N PRO A 79 -15.31 -13.16 -28.89
CA PRO A 79 -16.38 -13.67 -28.04
C PRO A 79 -15.94 -15.00 -27.43
N LEU A 80 -15.85 -15.06 -26.11
CA LEU A 80 -15.61 -16.30 -25.37
C LEU A 80 -16.78 -16.59 -24.43
N PRO A 81 -17.14 -17.87 -24.22
CA PRO A 81 -18.03 -18.27 -23.14
C PRO A 81 -17.54 -17.74 -21.78
N THR A 82 -18.45 -17.31 -20.90
CA THR A 82 -18.10 -16.79 -19.57
C THR A 82 -17.38 -17.79 -18.67
N ASP A 83 -17.54 -19.09 -18.92
CA ASP A 83 -16.86 -20.19 -18.25
C ASP A 83 -15.55 -20.62 -18.95
N SER A 84 -15.14 -19.93 -20.02
CA SER A 84 -13.91 -20.24 -20.73
C SER A 84 -12.69 -20.04 -19.82
N PRO A 85 -11.80 -21.03 -19.68
CA PRO A 85 -10.59 -20.92 -18.84
C PRO A 85 -9.55 -19.94 -19.43
N ILE A 86 -9.72 -19.50 -20.68
CA ILE A 86 -8.91 -18.42 -21.28
C ILE A 86 -9.16 -17.09 -20.58
N LEU A 87 -10.37 -16.85 -20.05
CA LEU A 87 -10.73 -15.61 -19.37
C LEU A 87 -9.93 -15.38 -18.07
N PRO A 88 -9.91 -16.30 -17.09
CA PRO A 88 -9.12 -16.12 -15.88
C PRO A 88 -7.61 -16.20 -16.17
N LEU A 89 -7.16 -17.02 -17.13
CA LEU A 89 -5.76 -16.99 -17.59
C LEU A 89 -5.39 -15.60 -18.16
N GLY A 90 -6.26 -14.99 -18.97
CA GLY A 90 -6.03 -13.67 -19.52
C GLY A 90 -5.88 -12.59 -18.44
N ALA A 91 -6.64 -12.70 -17.34
CA ALA A 91 -6.47 -11.82 -16.19
C ALA A 91 -5.09 -12.01 -15.52
N ALA A 92 -4.67 -13.27 -15.31
CA ALA A 92 -3.35 -13.60 -14.76
C ALA A 92 -2.20 -13.08 -15.65
N VAL A 93 -2.32 -13.23 -16.98
CA VAL A 93 -1.34 -12.70 -17.94
C VAL A 93 -1.26 -11.18 -17.87
N ILE A 94 -2.39 -10.49 -17.74
CA ILE A 94 -2.41 -9.02 -17.55
C ILE A 94 -1.69 -8.61 -16.26
N ASP A 95 -1.87 -9.35 -15.16
CA ASP A 95 -1.20 -9.03 -13.89
C ASP A 95 0.33 -9.18 -13.97
N VAL A 96 0.82 -10.20 -14.71
CA VAL A 96 2.26 -10.40 -14.93
C VAL A 96 2.81 -9.40 -15.96
N ASP A 97 2.09 -9.13 -17.04
CA ASP A 97 2.57 -8.21 -18.09
C ASP A 97 2.58 -6.74 -17.61
N ALA A 98 1.67 -6.38 -16.69
CA ALA A 98 1.63 -5.06 -16.06
C ALA A 98 2.95 -4.69 -15.34
N LEU A 99 3.78 -5.68 -14.96
CA LEU A 99 5.09 -5.41 -14.39
C LEU A 99 6.02 -4.66 -15.36
N ARG A 100 5.89 -4.89 -16.68
CA ARG A 100 6.75 -4.24 -17.70
C ARG A 100 6.63 -2.72 -17.69
N VAL A 101 5.43 -2.19 -17.44
CA VAL A 101 5.15 -0.74 -17.41
C VAL A 101 6.09 0.00 -16.45
N TRP A 102 6.48 -0.65 -15.35
CA TRP A 102 7.34 -0.05 -14.32
C TRP A 102 8.83 -0.27 -14.55
N LEU A 103 9.19 -1.30 -15.31
CA LEU A 103 10.57 -1.67 -15.56
C LEU A 103 11.25 -0.81 -16.62
N ASP A 104 10.48 -0.08 -17.42
CA ASP A 104 10.98 0.82 -18.48
C ASP A 104 11.08 2.29 -18.04
N ARG A 105 10.88 2.57 -16.74
CA ARG A 105 10.93 3.93 -16.20
C ARG A 105 12.37 4.45 -16.16
N LYS A 106 12.55 5.73 -16.51
CA LYS A 106 13.85 6.40 -16.39
C LYS A 106 14.28 6.47 -14.92
N PRO A 107 15.58 6.35 -14.62
CA PRO A 107 16.09 6.62 -13.29
C PRO A 107 15.80 8.08 -12.90
N LEU A 108 15.78 8.32 -11.59
CA LEU A 108 15.72 9.68 -11.02
C LEU A 108 16.93 10.47 -11.48
N ASP A 109 16.73 11.75 -11.75
CA ASP A 109 17.83 12.69 -11.99
C ASP A 109 18.38 13.26 -10.67
N GLU A 110 19.42 14.10 -10.76
CA GLU A 110 20.07 14.66 -9.56
C GLU A 110 19.13 15.62 -8.81
N GLU A 111 18.24 16.33 -9.51
CA GLU A 111 17.27 17.25 -8.92
C GLU A 111 16.24 16.48 -8.09
N ASP A 112 15.75 15.35 -8.62
CA ASP A 112 14.89 14.43 -7.87
C ASP A 112 15.58 13.93 -6.59
N ILE A 113 16.85 13.54 -6.65
CA ILE A 113 17.62 13.02 -5.51
C ILE A 113 17.84 14.11 -4.46
N GLU A 114 18.16 15.33 -4.89
CA GLU A 114 18.35 16.48 -3.98
C GLU A 114 17.04 16.85 -3.27
N ALA A 115 15.93 16.89 -4.02
CA ALA A 115 14.60 17.15 -3.45
C ALA A 115 14.19 16.11 -2.39
N GLU A 116 14.61 14.84 -2.54
CA GLU A 116 14.35 13.80 -1.54
C GLU A 116 15.18 13.93 -0.29
N ARG A 117 16.46 14.29 -0.43
CA ARG A 117 17.32 14.57 0.71
C ARG A 117 16.79 15.76 1.50
N ASP A 118 16.41 16.84 0.80
CA ASP A 118 15.78 17.99 1.43
C ASP A 118 14.48 17.63 2.15
N ALA A 119 13.64 16.79 1.52
CA ALA A 119 12.41 16.30 2.13
C ALA A 119 12.67 15.47 3.40
N ALA A 120 13.68 14.59 3.38
CA ALA A 120 14.07 13.79 4.54
C ALA A 120 14.57 14.69 5.69
N ASP A 121 15.39 15.70 5.38
CA ASP A 121 15.91 16.66 6.36
C ASP A 121 14.80 17.51 6.97
N ALA A 122 13.87 18.02 6.15
CA ALA A 122 12.70 18.75 6.63
C ALA A 122 11.84 17.88 7.55
N LEU A 123 11.48 16.67 7.09
CA LEU A 123 10.63 15.75 7.84
C LEU A 123 11.30 15.21 9.10
N ALA A 124 12.63 15.20 9.19
CA ALA A 124 13.35 14.83 10.41
C ALA A 124 13.00 15.75 11.59
N THR A 125 12.67 17.02 11.31
CA THR A 125 12.29 18.01 12.34
C THR A 125 10.79 18.01 12.65
N GLY A 126 9.92 17.63 11.71
CA GLY A 126 8.47 17.53 11.94
C GLY A 126 7.66 17.64 10.66
N GLU A 127 6.32 17.68 10.77
CA GLU A 127 5.45 17.88 9.62
C GLU A 127 5.37 19.34 9.20
N TYR A 128 5.54 20.27 10.13
CA TYR A 128 5.41 21.71 9.91
C TYR A 128 6.68 22.44 10.38
N PRO A 129 6.92 23.66 9.88
CA PRO A 129 7.94 24.53 10.44
C PRO A 129 7.80 24.63 11.97
N PRO A 130 8.92 24.59 12.73
CA PRO A 130 8.87 24.80 14.17
C PRO A 130 8.20 26.13 14.48
N ARG A 131 7.24 26.13 15.42
CA ARG A 131 6.73 27.38 15.99
C ARG A 131 7.85 28.02 16.79
N THR A 132 8.43 29.10 16.28
CA THR A 132 9.41 29.89 17.02
C THR A 132 8.71 30.52 18.24
N ALA A 133 9.19 30.20 19.45
CA ALA A 133 8.60 30.65 20.71
C ALA A 133 8.95 32.12 21.07
N ALA A 134 9.39 32.92 20.10
CA ALA A 134 9.77 34.30 20.30
C ALA A 134 9.57 35.10 19.01
N SER A 135 8.40 35.71 18.86
CA SER A 135 8.15 36.79 17.89
C SER A 135 6.94 37.61 18.34
N ASP A 136 6.92 37.99 19.63
CA ASP A 136 6.17 39.19 20.07
C ASP A 136 6.90 40.48 19.63
N ASN A 137 8.06 40.37 18.97
CA ASN A 137 8.62 41.41 18.11
C ASN A 137 8.25 41.08 16.67
N GLU A 138 7.01 41.42 16.29
CA GLU A 138 6.60 41.58 14.90
C GLU A 138 7.35 42.79 14.31
N GLU A 139 8.58 42.61 13.86
CA GLU A 139 9.28 43.49 12.91
C GLU A 139 10.55 42.73 12.48
N ASP A 140 10.57 42.24 11.23
CA ASP A 140 11.73 41.73 10.47
C ASP A 140 12.07 40.21 10.50
N GLU A 141 11.08 39.30 10.47
CA GLU A 141 11.25 38.09 9.63
C GLU A 141 10.44 38.35 8.35
N ASP A 142 11.10 38.44 7.19
CA ASP A 142 10.43 38.69 5.91
C ASP A 142 9.33 37.63 5.72
N ASP A 143 8.09 38.08 5.46
CA ASP A 143 6.92 37.20 5.23
C ASP A 143 7.21 36.10 4.17
N ASP A 144 8.14 36.41 3.24
CA ASP A 144 8.64 35.52 2.21
C ASP A 144 9.40 34.30 2.79
N ASP A 145 10.27 34.49 3.79
CA ASP A 145 11.04 33.40 4.42
C ASP A 145 10.11 32.38 5.11
N ARG A 146 9.05 32.88 5.78
CA ARG A 146 8.03 32.03 6.41
C ARG A 146 7.20 31.27 5.37
N TYR A 147 6.89 31.91 4.24
CA TYR A 147 6.19 31.27 3.13
C TYR A 147 7.04 30.17 2.50
N GLU A 148 8.31 30.44 2.18
CA GLU A 148 9.26 29.47 1.61
C GLU A 148 9.46 28.27 2.53
N GLN A 149 9.60 28.53 3.84
CA GLN A 149 9.73 27.44 4.82
C GLN A 149 8.48 26.57 4.82
N ARG A 150 7.28 27.15 4.81
CA ARG A 150 6.04 26.37 4.75
C ARG A 150 5.95 25.55 3.46
N GLU A 151 6.31 26.15 2.34
CA GLU A 151 6.32 25.49 1.03
C GLU A 151 7.31 24.31 1.00
N ARG A 152 8.47 24.43 1.65
CA ARG A 152 9.44 23.33 1.83
C ARG A 152 8.82 22.12 2.52
N TYR A 153 8.10 22.32 3.63
CA TYR A 153 7.42 21.21 4.32
C TYR A 153 6.25 20.65 3.50
N ASP A 154 5.52 21.50 2.77
CA ASP A 154 4.48 21.03 1.82
C ASP A 154 5.08 20.12 0.74
N ARG A 155 6.20 20.52 0.13
CA ARG A 155 6.97 19.69 -0.82
C ARG A 155 7.43 18.39 -0.16
N ALA A 156 8.02 18.46 1.03
CA ALA A 156 8.51 17.28 1.74
C ALA A 156 7.40 16.25 2.04
N ARG A 157 6.24 16.73 2.50
CA ARG A 157 5.04 15.87 2.70
C ARG A 157 4.57 15.24 1.40
N ASN A 158 4.53 16.01 0.32
CA ASN A 158 4.14 15.51 -1.00
C ASN A 158 5.12 14.45 -1.51
N VAL A 159 6.43 14.63 -1.32
CA VAL A 159 7.45 13.64 -1.66
C VAL A 159 7.21 12.33 -0.89
N ARG A 160 7.01 12.38 0.43
CA ARG A 160 6.72 11.18 1.23
C ARG A 160 5.42 10.49 0.81
N SER A 161 4.33 11.24 0.61
CA SER A 161 3.05 10.66 0.17
C SER A 161 3.18 10.00 -1.20
N ARG A 162 3.87 10.63 -2.15
CA ARG A 162 4.12 10.04 -3.48
C ARG A 162 4.97 8.78 -3.40
N ARG A 163 6.01 8.76 -2.57
CA ARG A 163 6.84 7.57 -2.35
C ARG A 163 6.06 6.44 -1.70
N HIS A 164 5.25 6.74 -0.70
CA HIS A 164 4.33 5.79 -0.09
C HIS A 164 3.38 5.17 -1.13
N GLU A 165 2.63 6.00 -1.86
CA GLU A 165 1.68 5.56 -2.89
C GLU A 165 2.38 4.75 -3.99
N HIS A 166 3.55 5.20 -4.43
CA HIS A 166 4.30 4.53 -5.49
C HIS A 166 4.79 3.15 -5.05
N TRP A 167 5.43 3.06 -3.88
CA TRP A 167 5.88 1.80 -3.29
C TRP A 167 4.70 0.82 -3.11
N ARG A 168 3.56 1.29 -2.56
CA ARG A 168 2.35 0.47 -2.38
C ARG A 168 1.77 -0.02 -3.68
N ARG A 169 1.76 0.81 -4.71
CA ARG A 169 1.32 0.44 -6.05
C ARG A 169 2.22 -0.63 -6.67
N LEU A 170 3.55 -0.47 -6.60
CA LEU A 170 4.51 -1.47 -7.09
C LEU A 170 4.39 -2.80 -6.34
N HIS A 171 4.29 -2.75 -5.00
CA HIS A 171 4.04 -3.92 -4.18
C HIS A 171 2.77 -4.66 -4.66
N SER A 172 1.70 -3.92 -4.95
CA SER A 172 0.43 -4.49 -5.38
C SER A 172 0.48 -5.13 -6.78
N TYR A 173 1.31 -4.61 -7.69
CA TYR A 173 1.56 -5.29 -8.96
C TYR A 173 2.35 -6.59 -8.76
N LEU A 174 3.39 -6.56 -7.93
CA LEU A 174 4.18 -7.74 -7.62
C LEU A 174 3.32 -8.82 -6.92
N ALA A 175 2.54 -8.45 -5.91
CA ALA A 175 1.67 -9.36 -5.16
C ALA A 175 0.63 -10.04 -6.07
N ARG A 176 -0.03 -9.28 -6.96
CA ARG A 176 -0.98 -9.83 -7.94
C ARG A 176 -0.31 -10.77 -8.94
N SER A 177 0.90 -10.43 -9.40
CA SER A 177 1.68 -11.30 -10.28
C SER A 177 2.09 -12.60 -9.58
N ILE A 178 2.45 -12.55 -8.30
CA ILE A 178 2.75 -13.74 -7.49
C ILE A 178 1.52 -14.63 -7.36
N GLU A 179 0.37 -14.05 -7.03
CA GLU A 179 -0.91 -14.79 -6.95
C GLU A 179 -1.29 -15.42 -8.29
N ALA A 180 -1.11 -14.69 -9.39
CA ALA A 180 -1.32 -15.20 -10.75
C ALA A 180 -0.42 -16.41 -11.07
N VAL A 181 0.85 -16.38 -10.67
CA VAL A 181 1.78 -17.51 -10.85
C VAL A 181 1.44 -18.68 -9.94
N ALA A 182 1.02 -18.43 -8.69
CA ALA A 182 0.54 -19.48 -7.80
C ALA A 182 -0.69 -20.20 -8.37
N GLN A 183 -1.62 -19.45 -8.98
CA GLN A 183 -2.80 -20.02 -9.64
C GLN A 183 -2.47 -20.72 -10.97
N TYR A 184 -1.47 -20.24 -11.71
CA TYR A 184 -1.05 -20.77 -13.00
C TYR A 184 0.47 -21.05 -13.02
N PRO A 185 0.94 -22.15 -12.40
CA PRO A 185 2.38 -22.40 -12.20
C PRO A 185 3.20 -22.47 -13.50
N PHE A 186 2.57 -22.84 -14.62
CA PHE A 186 3.24 -22.85 -15.93
C PHE A 186 3.62 -21.44 -16.44
N LEU A 187 3.11 -20.36 -15.83
CA LEU A 187 3.56 -18.99 -16.10
C LEU A 187 4.91 -18.67 -15.42
N ALA A 188 5.34 -19.45 -14.43
CA ALA A 188 6.52 -19.14 -13.62
C ALA A 188 7.80 -18.87 -14.45
N PRO A 189 8.17 -19.68 -15.47
CA PRO A 189 9.37 -19.42 -16.26
C PRO A 189 9.33 -18.09 -17.02
N TRP A 190 8.13 -17.64 -17.42
CA TRP A 190 7.94 -16.37 -18.12
C TRP A 190 7.90 -15.18 -17.14
N ALA A 191 7.27 -15.36 -15.98
CA ALA A 191 7.13 -14.32 -14.96
C ALA A 191 8.42 -14.06 -14.16
N ASP A 192 9.28 -15.07 -13.98
CA ASP A 192 10.43 -15.02 -13.05
C ASP A 192 11.37 -13.84 -13.31
N GLY A 193 11.71 -13.60 -14.58
CA GLY A 193 12.57 -12.47 -14.96
C GLY A 193 11.94 -11.10 -14.66
N LEU A 194 10.63 -10.96 -14.87
CA LEU A 194 9.89 -9.72 -14.60
C LEU A 194 9.73 -9.48 -13.10
N GLN A 195 9.31 -10.51 -12.36
CA GLN A 195 9.15 -10.45 -10.89
C GLN A 195 10.47 -10.18 -10.19
N SER A 196 11.57 -10.81 -10.63
CA SER A 196 12.90 -10.59 -10.05
C SER A 196 13.37 -9.15 -10.22
N ARG A 197 13.23 -8.60 -11.44
CA ARG A 197 13.58 -7.19 -11.70
C ARG A 197 12.70 -6.23 -10.89
N LEU A 198 11.39 -6.48 -10.84
CA LEU A 198 10.49 -5.61 -10.09
C LEU A 198 10.72 -5.68 -8.58
N THR A 199 11.12 -6.85 -8.05
CA THR A 199 11.48 -7.00 -6.64
C THR A 199 12.67 -6.10 -6.28
N ALA A 200 13.66 -5.99 -7.15
CA ALA A 200 14.80 -5.08 -6.94
C ALA A 200 14.37 -3.60 -6.94
N VAL A 201 13.51 -3.20 -7.89
CA VAL A 201 12.94 -1.83 -7.93
C VAL A 201 12.09 -1.57 -6.68
N LEU A 202 11.28 -2.54 -6.26
CA LEU A 202 10.45 -2.43 -5.08
C LEU A 202 11.28 -2.22 -3.81
N ASP A 203 12.42 -2.91 -3.67
CA ASP A 203 13.30 -2.73 -2.52
C ASP A 203 14.00 -1.37 -2.53
N GLN A 204 14.36 -0.83 -3.71
CA GLN A 204 14.86 0.54 -3.83
C GLN A 204 13.82 1.57 -3.38
N GLU A 205 12.59 1.45 -3.88
CA GLU A 205 11.47 2.32 -3.52
C GLU A 205 11.09 2.21 -2.04
N ARG A 206 11.14 1.00 -1.49
CA ARG A 206 10.95 0.75 -0.05
C ARG A 206 11.98 1.53 0.78
N ARG A 207 13.26 1.46 0.41
CA ARG A 207 14.34 2.17 1.12
C ARG A 207 14.20 3.69 1.00
N ALA A 208 13.83 4.19 -0.19
CA ALA A 208 13.57 5.62 -0.41
C ALA A 208 12.40 6.12 0.46
N PHE A 209 11.30 5.35 0.51
CA PHE A 209 10.18 5.67 1.39
C PHE A 209 10.58 5.60 2.88
N ALA A 210 11.31 4.57 3.30
CA ALA A 210 11.78 4.42 4.68
C ALA A 210 12.69 5.58 5.13
N ALA A 211 13.48 6.16 4.23
CA ALA A 211 14.33 7.31 4.54
C ALA A 211 13.53 8.59 4.88
N LEU A 212 12.27 8.68 4.44
CA LEU A 212 11.35 9.79 4.73
C LEU A 212 10.53 9.57 6.01
N VAL A 213 10.77 8.46 6.70
CA VAL A 213 10.07 8.07 7.93
C VAL A 213 11.05 8.00 9.09
N ARG A 214 10.56 8.37 10.28
CA ARG A 214 11.34 8.41 11.51
C ARG A 214 11.02 7.20 12.40
N PRO A 215 11.97 6.27 12.61
CA PRO A 215 11.74 5.07 13.43
C PRO A 215 11.29 5.38 14.86
N ASP A 216 11.79 6.46 15.43
CA ASP A 216 11.42 6.96 16.76
C ASP A 216 9.92 7.30 16.84
N ARG A 217 9.35 7.92 15.80
CA ARG A 217 7.92 8.28 15.74
C ARG A 217 7.03 7.05 15.60
N LEU A 218 7.47 6.04 14.86
CA LEU A 218 6.75 4.76 14.76
C LEU A 218 6.69 4.04 16.11
N LEU A 219 7.77 4.13 16.90
CA LEU A 219 7.80 3.59 18.25
C LEU A 219 6.93 4.39 19.22
N GLU A 220 6.96 5.72 19.16
CA GLU A 220 6.06 6.60 19.94
C GLU A 220 4.59 6.28 19.65
N ALA A 221 4.19 6.13 18.38
CA ALA A 221 2.84 5.74 17.99
C ALA A 221 2.43 4.38 18.58
N ALA A 222 3.35 3.41 18.61
CA ALA A 222 3.11 2.12 19.24
C ALA A 222 2.99 2.19 20.75
N ALA A 223 3.72 3.09 21.39
CA ALA A 223 3.61 3.35 22.82
C ALA A 223 2.23 3.91 23.19
N VAL A 224 1.61 4.74 22.34
CA VAL A 224 0.25 5.27 22.58
C VAL A 224 -0.78 4.14 22.77
N ARG A 225 -0.64 3.02 22.04
CA ARG A 225 -1.57 1.88 22.12
C ARG A 225 -1.58 1.22 23.50
N VAL A 226 -0.45 1.20 24.20
CA VAL A 226 -0.33 0.55 25.51
C VAL A 226 -0.63 1.50 26.67
N LEU A 227 -0.81 2.80 26.40
CA LEU A 227 -1.19 3.75 27.43
C LEU A 227 -2.59 3.42 28.01
N PRO A 228 -2.76 3.48 29.34
CA PRO A 228 -4.07 3.33 29.93
C PRO A 228 -4.97 4.48 29.51
N ALA A 229 -6.26 4.19 29.32
CA ALA A 229 -7.24 5.25 29.09
C ALA A 229 -7.24 6.21 30.30
N PRO A 230 -7.01 7.52 30.08
CA PRO A 230 -6.87 8.46 31.17
C PRO A 230 -8.22 8.66 31.87
N GLN A 231 -8.17 8.91 33.18
CA GLN A 231 -9.36 9.16 33.99
C GLN A 231 -9.71 10.64 33.96
N PHE A 232 -10.99 10.95 33.74
CA PHE A 232 -11.47 12.33 33.80
C PHE A 232 -11.48 12.82 35.26
N THR A 233 -10.86 13.96 35.50
CA THR A 233 -10.92 14.68 36.77
C THR A 233 -11.57 16.04 36.53
N GLU A 234 -12.51 16.42 37.40
CA GLU A 234 -13.13 17.74 37.31
C GLU A 234 -12.09 18.84 37.59
N ASP A 235 -12.04 19.85 36.71
CA ASP A 235 -11.15 21.00 36.81
C ASP A 235 -11.94 22.27 36.47
N PRO A 236 -11.73 23.39 37.17
CA PRO A 236 -12.32 24.69 36.83
C PRO A 236 -12.15 25.10 35.36
N ALA A 237 -11.07 24.70 34.71
CA ALA A 237 -10.80 24.96 33.30
C ALA A 237 -11.84 24.29 32.36
N PHE A 238 -12.50 23.22 32.81
CA PHE A 238 -13.57 22.55 32.05
C PHE A 238 -14.97 23.09 32.36
N ALA A 239 -15.12 24.09 33.23
CA ALA A 239 -16.43 24.60 33.65
C ALA A 239 -17.29 25.07 32.45
N GLY A 240 -16.67 25.59 31.38
CA GLY A 240 -17.37 26.00 30.15
C GLY A 240 -18.07 24.85 29.41
N LEU A 241 -17.61 23.61 29.61
CA LEU A 241 -18.21 22.40 29.02
C LEU A 241 -19.40 21.87 29.83
N GLY A 242 -19.46 22.17 31.14
CA GLY A 242 -20.52 21.68 32.02
C GLY A 242 -20.64 20.15 32.00
N ALA A 243 -21.87 19.64 31.87
CA ALA A 243 -22.15 18.20 31.86
C ALA A 243 -21.47 17.42 30.72
N GLU A 244 -21.03 18.08 29.64
CA GLU A 244 -20.34 17.42 28.53
C GLU A 244 -18.84 17.20 28.79
N ALA A 245 -18.25 17.78 29.84
CA ALA A 245 -16.80 17.77 30.07
C ALA A 245 -16.18 16.37 30.02
N ALA A 246 -16.74 15.41 30.77
CA ALA A 246 -16.24 14.03 30.79
C ALA A 246 -16.37 13.31 29.44
N LYS A 247 -17.44 13.62 28.67
CA LYS A 247 -17.66 13.03 27.35
C LYS A 247 -16.72 13.63 26.31
N THR A 248 -16.55 14.95 26.30
CA THR A 248 -15.58 15.66 25.46
C THR A 248 -14.17 15.17 25.74
N PHE A 249 -13.80 14.98 27.01
CA PHE A 249 -12.53 14.41 27.42
C PHE A 249 -12.27 13.02 26.80
N ARG A 250 -13.20 12.09 26.98
CA ARG A 250 -13.07 10.73 26.42
C ARG A 250 -13.00 10.74 24.90
N ARG A 251 -13.79 11.60 24.24
CA ARG A 251 -13.78 11.73 22.78
C ARG A 251 -12.46 12.32 22.29
N ALA A 252 -11.93 13.33 22.97
CA ALA A 252 -10.65 13.95 22.61
C ALA A 252 -9.50 12.95 22.73
N TRP A 253 -9.43 12.21 23.84
CA TRP A 253 -8.47 11.12 24.01
C TRP A 253 -8.58 10.10 22.88
N HIS A 254 -9.80 9.60 22.62
CA HIS A 254 -10.03 8.59 21.59
C HIS A 254 -9.61 9.05 20.19
N GLU A 255 -10.02 10.25 19.78
CA GLU A 255 -9.70 10.81 18.45
C GLU A 255 -8.21 11.05 18.29
N TRP A 256 -7.55 11.60 19.32
CA TRP A 256 -6.11 11.79 19.33
C TRP A 256 -5.37 10.46 19.27
N SER A 257 -5.69 9.51 20.17
CA SER A 257 -5.00 8.23 20.25
C SER A 257 -5.19 7.39 18.99
N HIS A 258 -6.40 7.38 18.43
CA HIS A 258 -6.71 6.62 17.22
C HIS A 258 -5.91 7.12 16.00
N ARG A 259 -5.77 8.44 15.86
CA ARG A 259 -4.95 9.04 14.79
C ARG A 259 -3.46 8.82 15.02
N ALA A 260 -3.00 8.98 16.26
CA ALA A 260 -1.59 8.78 16.62
C ALA A 260 -1.12 7.34 16.34
N ILE A 261 -1.91 6.33 16.73
CA ILE A 261 -1.56 4.92 16.56
C ILE A 261 -1.45 4.51 15.07
N SER A 262 -2.17 5.19 14.18
CA SER A 262 -2.27 4.83 12.75
C SER A 262 -1.43 5.70 11.82
N SER A 263 -0.65 6.66 12.34
CA SER A 263 0.10 7.62 11.54
C SER A 263 1.62 7.47 11.67
N TRP A 264 2.35 7.97 10.68
CA TRP A 264 3.82 8.12 10.70
C TRP A 264 4.30 9.48 11.24
N ARG A 265 3.35 10.37 11.57
CA ARG A 265 3.60 11.77 11.95
C ARG A 265 4.07 11.86 13.40
N ARG A 266 4.47 13.07 13.83
CA ARG A 266 4.75 13.29 15.25
C ARG A 266 3.44 13.30 16.02
N LEU A 267 3.51 12.95 17.30
CA LEU A 267 2.33 12.95 18.16
C LEU A 267 1.70 14.36 18.28
N GLU A 268 2.53 15.42 18.25
CA GLU A 268 2.08 16.83 18.25
C GLU A 268 1.23 17.19 17.01
N ASP A 269 1.43 16.52 15.88
CA ASP A 269 0.70 16.82 14.64
C ASP A 269 -0.76 16.34 14.67
N HIS A 270 -1.16 15.69 15.78
CA HIS A 270 -2.52 15.20 16.01
C HIS A 270 -3.35 16.07 16.96
N ASP A 271 -2.80 17.16 17.49
CA ASP A 271 -3.49 18.09 18.41
C ASP A 271 -4.73 18.73 17.78
N PHE A 272 -4.76 18.89 16.44
CA PHE A 272 -5.93 19.40 15.74
C PHE A 272 -7.19 18.55 15.94
N ALA A 273 -7.03 17.24 16.17
CA ALA A 273 -8.14 16.35 16.48
C ALA A 273 -8.78 16.71 17.83
N VAL A 274 -7.95 16.99 18.84
CA VAL A 274 -8.38 17.49 20.16
C VAL A 274 -9.07 18.85 20.00
N TYR A 275 -8.46 19.77 19.27
CA TYR A 275 -9.02 21.10 19.02
C TYR A 275 -10.43 21.03 18.40
N THR A 276 -10.64 20.14 17.42
CA THR A 276 -11.94 19.98 16.76
C THR A 276 -12.99 19.44 17.72
N VAL A 277 -12.65 18.42 18.53
CA VAL A 277 -13.56 17.87 19.53
C VAL A 277 -14.02 18.93 20.55
N VAL A 278 -13.09 19.75 21.04
CA VAL A 278 -13.40 20.83 21.98
C VAL A 278 -14.24 21.91 21.29
N SER A 279 -13.86 22.33 20.09
CA SER A 279 -14.62 23.33 19.32
C SER A 279 -16.05 22.89 19.04
N ASP A 280 -16.26 21.62 18.65
CA ASP A 280 -17.57 21.04 18.41
C ASP A 280 -18.43 21.02 19.69
N ALA A 281 -17.84 20.68 20.84
CA ALA A 281 -18.55 20.65 22.11
C ALA A 281 -19.03 22.05 22.55
N PHE A 282 -18.27 23.10 22.25
CA PHE A 282 -18.69 24.48 22.51
C PHE A 282 -19.68 25.01 21.47
N GLY A 283 -19.58 24.57 20.22
CA GLY A 283 -20.32 25.14 19.10
C GLY A 283 -20.07 26.64 18.99
N ARG A 284 -21.13 27.45 19.08
CA ARG A 284 -21.04 28.92 19.02
C ARG A 284 -20.71 29.59 20.37
N ARG A 285 -20.65 28.84 21.47
CA ARG A 285 -20.39 29.38 22.82
C ARG A 285 -18.94 29.87 22.92
N ARG A 286 -18.75 31.10 23.41
CA ARG A 286 -17.42 31.73 23.52
C ARG A 286 -16.85 31.75 24.95
N LYS A 287 -17.72 31.79 25.97
CA LYS A 287 -17.30 31.86 27.39
C LYS A 287 -16.74 30.51 27.84
N GLY A 288 -15.53 30.51 28.42
CA GLY A 288 -14.87 29.29 28.90
C GLY A 288 -14.20 28.45 27.80
N LYS A 289 -14.29 28.88 26.53
CA LYS A 289 -13.74 28.15 25.39
C LYS A 289 -12.21 28.23 25.34
N PRO A 290 -11.57 29.41 25.48
CA PRO A 290 -10.11 29.52 25.53
C PRO A 290 -9.49 28.71 26.68
N GLU A 291 -10.11 28.76 27.87
CA GLU A 291 -9.64 28.05 29.06
C GLU A 291 -9.72 26.53 28.86
N ALA A 292 -10.81 26.04 28.26
CA ALA A 292 -10.94 24.64 27.91
C ALA A 292 -9.90 24.22 26.87
N HIS A 293 -9.67 25.01 25.81
CA HIS A 293 -8.63 24.71 24.82
C HIS A 293 -7.25 24.61 25.46
N ALA A 294 -6.85 25.58 26.28
CA ALA A 294 -5.56 25.56 26.97
C ALA A 294 -5.41 24.32 27.87
N ALA A 295 -6.47 23.93 28.58
CA ALA A 295 -6.44 22.72 29.40
C ALA A 295 -6.33 21.43 28.57
N PHE A 296 -7.02 21.38 27.42
CA PHE A 296 -6.92 20.25 26.50
C PHE A 296 -5.56 20.16 25.79
N ASP A 297 -4.93 21.29 25.48
CA ASP A 297 -3.56 21.33 24.94
C ASP A 297 -2.55 20.81 25.97
N GLN A 298 -2.72 21.18 27.25
CA GLN A 298 -1.91 20.63 28.34
C GLN A 298 -2.11 19.12 28.51
N LEU A 299 -3.35 18.64 28.43
CA LEU A 299 -3.66 17.21 28.46
C LEU A 299 -2.99 16.46 27.30
N ALA A 300 -3.06 17.00 26.08
CA ALA A 300 -2.40 16.42 24.91
C ALA A 300 -0.87 16.36 25.11
N ALA A 301 -0.25 17.43 25.61
CA ALA A 301 1.17 17.45 25.95
C ALA A 301 1.53 16.37 26.99
N ASP A 302 0.69 16.16 28.01
CA ASP A 302 0.90 15.12 29.01
C ASP A 302 0.75 13.70 28.44
N TRP A 303 -0.18 13.48 27.51
CA TRP A 303 -0.33 12.21 26.79
C TRP A 303 0.90 11.91 25.92
N ILE A 304 1.39 12.92 25.20
CA ILE A 304 2.60 12.83 24.38
C ILE A 304 3.81 12.48 25.26
N ARG A 305 3.96 13.16 26.40
CA ARG A 305 5.03 12.88 27.36
C ARG A 305 4.97 11.44 27.86
N GLN A 306 3.79 10.95 28.24
CA GLN A 306 3.62 9.57 28.70
C GLN A 306 3.96 8.55 27.60
N ALA A 307 3.56 8.79 26.36
CA ALA A 307 3.89 7.93 25.23
C ALA A 307 5.41 7.87 25.00
N ARG A 308 6.10 9.01 25.08
CA ARG A 308 7.56 9.09 24.96
C ARG A 308 8.30 8.41 26.10
N GLU A 309 7.82 8.60 27.32
CA GLU A 309 8.36 7.89 28.49
C GLU A 309 8.25 6.38 28.29
N GLU A 310 7.10 5.88 27.83
CA GLU A 310 6.88 4.47 27.53
C GLU A 310 7.76 3.97 26.37
N ALA A 311 7.87 4.74 25.28
CA ALA A 311 8.75 4.41 24.15
C ALA A 311 10.25 4.39 24.54
N SER A 312 10.64 5.23 25.50
CA SER A 312 12.01 5.35 26.00
C SER A 312 12.33 4.37 27.14
N ARG A 313 11.33 3.67 27.69
CA ARG A 313 11.59 2.65 28.71
C ARG A 313 12.51 1.60 28.08
N PRO A 314 13.62 1.24 28.74
CA PRO A 314 14.45 0.15 28.29
C PRO A 314 13.57 -1.10 28.19
N ALA A 315 13.29 -1.53 26.96
CA ALA A 315 12.65 -2.80 26.74
C ALA A 315 13.63 -3.86 27.25
N SER A 316 13.36 -4.45 28.41
CA SER A 316 13.97 -5.71 28.80
C SER A 316 13.64 -6.81 27.78
N ALA A 317 12.62 -6.58 26.95
CA ALA A 317 12.25 -7.40 25.82
C ALA A 317 13.19 -7.17 24.61
N PRO A 318 13.75 -8.24 24.03
CA PRO A 318 14.55 -8.14 22.82
C PRO A 318 13.70 -7.70 21.62
N TRP A 319 14.37 -7.21 20.57
CA TRP A 319 13.74 -7.02 19.27
C TRP A 319 13.11 -8.34 18.80
N GLN A 320 11.95 -8.24 18.16
CA GLN A 320 11.16 -9.38 17.73
C GLN A 320 11.21 -9.52 16.21
N LEU A 321 11.39 -10.76 15.76
CA LEU A 321 11.26 -11.10 14.34
C LEU A 321 9.80 -11.49 14.05
N VAL A 322 9.17 -10.77 13.13
CA VAL A 322 7.75 -10.89 12.78
C VAL A 322 7.60 -11.13 11.28
N ALA A 323 6.81 -12.11 10.88
CA ALA A 323 6.37 -12.32 9.51
C ALA A 323 5.11 -11.50 9.23
N ILE A 324 5.01 -10.98 8.02
CA ILE A 324 3.83 -10.28 7.52
C ILE A 324 3.61 -10.59 6.04
N LYS A 325 2.34 -10.66 5.63
CA LYS A 325 1.94 -10.58 4.22
C LYS A 325 1.14 -9.29 4.03
N ALA A 326 1.73 -8.31 3.34
CA ALA A 326 1.03 -7.06 3.07
C ALA A 326 -0.03 -7.30 1.98
N PRO A 327 -1.26 -6.78 2.15
CA PRO A 327 -2.29 -6.89 1.12
C PRO A 327 -1.91 -6.07 -0.12
N ALA A 328 -2.32 -6.56 -1.29
CA ALA A 328 -2.36 -5.74 -2.49
C ALA A 328 -3.46 -4.67 -2.36
N LEU A 329 -3.28 -3.54 -3.02
CA LEU A 329 -4.32 -2.52 -3.15
C LEU A 329 -5.58 -3.15 -3.78
N PRO A 330 -6.78 -2.92 -3.21
CA PRO A 330 -8.02 -3.40 -3.79
C PRO A 330 -8.16 -2.92 -5.24
N ARG A 331 -8.61 -3.81 -6.14
CA ARG A 331 -8.98 -3.40 -7.49
C ARG A 331 -10.23 -2.53 -7.40
N THR A 332 -10.06 -1.22 -7.47
CA THR A 332 -11.22 -0.32 -7.58
C THR A 332 -11.76 -0.35 -8.99
N HIS A 333 -13.08 -0.16 -9.12
CA HIS A 333 -13.62 0.27 -10.42
C HIS A 333 -13.00 1.61 -10.79
N TYR A 334 -12.85 1.89 -12.10
CA TYR A 334 -12.17 3.07 -12.66
C TYR A 334 -12.57 4.44 -12.06
N SER A 335 -13.67 4.53 -11.29
CA SER A 335 -14.18 5.74 -10.66
C SER A 335 -13.91 5.88 -9.16
N GLU A 336 -13.41 4.85 -8.48
CA GLU A 336 -13.15 4.91 -7.03
C GLU A 336 -11.64 5.06 -6.75
N PRO A 337 -11.24 6.01 -5.88
CA PRO A 337 -9.85 6.14 -5.48
C PRO A 337 -9.41 4.84 -4.80
N GLU A 338 -8.29 4.27 -5.25
CA GLU A 338 -7.62 3.14 -4.57
C GLU A 338 -7.40 3.53 -3.11
N ARG A 339 -8.14 2.92 -2.18
CA ARG A 339 -7.92 3.11 -0.75
C ARG A 339 -6.97 2.04 -0.28
N ASP A 340 -5.81 2.48 0.21
CA ASP A 340 -4.90 1.56 0.87
C ASP A 340 -5.55 1.01 2.14
N THR A 341 -5.49 -0.30 2.29
CA THR A 341 -5.98 -0.99 3.49
C THR A 341 -4.96 -0.92 4.62
N LEU A 342 -3.70 -0.63 4.30
CA LEU A 342 -2.67 -0.34 5.29
C LEU A 342 -2.83 1.10 5.80
N THR A 343 -2.71 1.26 7.11
CA THR A 343 -2.50 2.56 7.73
C THR A 343 -1.13 3.13 7.34
N GLU A 344 -0.98 4.46 7.44
CA GLU A 344 0.29 5.17 7.27
C GLU A 344 1.38 4.54 8.17
N TRP A 345 1.03 4.16 9.40
CA TRP A 345 1.93 3.49 10.34
C TRP A 345 2.34 2.08 9.89
N GLU A 346 1.40 1.21 9.48
CA GLU A 346 1.71 -0.17 9.04
C GLU A 346 2.63 -0.17 7.82
N ALA A 347 2.30 0.64 6.81
CA ALA A 347 3.11 0.85 5.62
C ALA A 347 4.54 1.27 5.98
N SER A 348 4.67 2.25 6.88
CA SER A 348 5.95 2.75 7.36
C SER A 348 6.77 1.71 8.11
N VAL A 349 6.14 0.91 8.96
CA VAL A 349 6.80 -0.14 9.74
C VAL A 349 7.35 -1.21 8.81
N ILE A 350 6.55 -1.67 7.84
CA ILE A 350 7.00 -2.64 6.84
C ILE A 350 8.19 -2.07 6.06
N ALA A 351 8.09 -0.83 5.57
CA ALA A 351 9.15 -0.22 4.79
C ALA A 351 10.46 -0.05 5.60
N THR A 352 10.35 0.35 6.87
CA THR A 352 11.49 0.67 7.73
C THR A 352 12.21 -0.57 8.26
N TYR A 353 11.45 -1.58 8.70
CA TYR A 353 11.98 -2.70 9.48
C TYR A 353 12.10 -4.02 8.71
N GLN A 354 11.78 -4.04 7.41
CA GLN A 354 11.96 -5.23 6.57
C GLN A 354 13.44 -5.62 6.49
N VAL A 355 13.73 -6.85 6.92
CA VAL A 355 15.07 -7.45 6.84
C VAL A 355 15.19 -8.48 5.72
N THR A 356 14.08 -9.15 5.35
CA THR A 356 14.05 -10.06 4.21
C THR A 356 12.66 -10.12 3.57
N PHE A 357 12.61 -10.49 2.29
CA PHE A 357 11.40 -10.59 1.49
C PHE A 357 11.38 -11.89 0.69
N ASN A 358 10.37 -12.71 0.91
CA ASN A 358 10.11 -13.90 0.12
C ASN A 358 9.25 -13.54 -1.10
N ARG A 359 9.94 -13.39 -2.23
CA ARG A 359 9.31 -13.07 -3.53
C ARG A 359 8.34 -14.13 -4.04
N GLN A 360 8.44 -15.38 -3.60
CA GLN A 360 7.56 -16.45 -4.11
C GLN A 360 6.16 -16.38 -3.51
N ALA A 361 6.04 -15.80 -2.31
CA ALA A 361 4.76 -15.70 -1.60
C ALA A 361 4.33 -14.27 -1.30
N GLY A 362 5.17 -13.28 -1.61
CA GLY A 362 4.91 -11.88 -1.30
C GLY A 362 4.91 -11.61 0.20
N THR A 363 5.73 -12.33 0.96
CA THR A 363 5.81 -12.23 2.43
C THR A 363 7.11 -11.57 2.85
N ALA A 364 7.10 -10.86 3.96
CA ALA A 364 8.27 -10.17 4.50
C ALA A 364 8.53 -10.58 5.95
N ALA A 365 9.80 -10.59 6.35
CA ALA A 365 10.17 -10.63 7.76
C ALA A 365 10.66 -9.25 8.19
N LEU A 366 10.15 -8.80 9.34
CA LEU A 366 10.47 -7.54 9.97
C LEU A 366 11.21 -7.79 11.28
N LEU A 367 12.31 -7.09 11.52
CA LEU A 367 12.99 -7.08 12.81
C LEU A 367 12.63 -5.78 13.53
N VAL A 368 11.73 -5.85 14.50
CA VAL A 368 11.06 -4.68 15.11
C VAL A 368 11.24 -4.62 16.63
N PRO A 369 11.19 -3.42 17.23
CA PRO A 369 11.01 -3.27 18.67
C PRO A 369 9.74 -3.97 19.19
N HIS A 370 9.77 -4.39 20.46
CA HIS A 370 8.67 -5.12 21.09
C HIS A 370 7.30 -4.42 20.96
N LEU A 371 7.21 -3.11 21.25
CA LEU A 371 5.94 -2.37 21.15
C LEU A 371 5.37 -2.36 19.72
N ILE A 372 6.24 -2.24 18.71
CA ILE A 372 5.85 -2.31 17.30
C ILE A 372 5.33 -3.72 16.96
N ALA A 373 5.98 -4.77 17.46
CA ALA A 373 5.51 -6.13 17.28
C ALA A 373 4.13 -6.36 17.92
N GLU A 374 3.91 -5.92 19.15
CA GLU A 374 2.61 -6.04 19.82
C GLU A 374 1.51 -5.31 19.06
N GLN A 375 1.79 -4.09 18.56
CA GLN A 375 0.82 -3.36 17.74
C GLN A 375 0.51 -4.09 16.42
N LEU A 376 1.53 -4.53 15.68
CA LEU A 376 1.33 -5.27 14.41
C LEU A 376 0.46 -6.52 14.62
N LEU A 377 0.75 -7.29 15.66
CA LEU A 377 -0.02 -8.49 16.00
C LEU A 377 -1.46 -8.17 16.39
N ALA A 378 -1.67 -7.06 17.08
CA ALA A 378 -2.99 -6.63 17.49
C ALA A 378 -3.79 -5.92 16.37
N CYS A 379 -3.14 -5.61 15.24
CA CYS A 379 -3.77 -5.15 14.00
C CYS A 379 -3.89 -6.27 12.94
N ALA A 380 -3.39 -7.48 13.23
CA ALA A 380 -3.43 -8.60 12.30
C ALA A 380 -4.86 -8.93 11.85
N SER A 381 -5.03 -9.21 10.57
CA SER A 381 -6.31 -9.57 9.97
C SER A 381 -6.14 -10.75 9.00
N SER A 382 -7.23 -11.25 8.42
CA SER A 382 -7.16 -12.28 7.37
C SER A 382 -6.37 -11.80 6.16
N ASP A 383 -6.46 -10.50 5.85
CA ASP A 383 -5.91 -9.90 4.63
C ASP A 383 -4.48 -9.40 4.86
N MET A 384 -4.10 -9.19 6.12
CA MET A 384 -2.75 -8.87 6.57
C MET A 384 -2.36 -9.80 7.74
N PRO A 385 -2.05 -11.08 7.46
CA PRO A 385 -1.63 -12.00 8.51
C PRO A 385 -0.25 -11.61 9.05
N VAL A 386 -0.12 -11.67 10.38
CA VAL A 386 1.11 -11.33 11.11
C VAL A 386 1.40 -12.40 12.17
N GLU A 387 2.63 -12.91 12.25
CA GLU A 387 3.05 -13.92 13.23
C GLU A 387 4.49 -13.69 13.70
N ARG A 388 4.81 -14.05 14.96
CA ARG A 388 6.21 -14.07 15.43
C ARG A 388 6.94 -15.28 14.83
N LEU A 389 8.12 -15.06 14.22
CA LEU A 389 8.85 -16.10 13.48
C LEU A 389 9.75 -17.00 14.34
N ALA A 390 10.02 -16.63 15.59
CA ALA A 390 10.82 -17.45 16.51
C ALA A 390 10.45 -17.18 17.98
N PRO A 391 9.19 -17.41 18.40
CA PRO A 391 8.76 -17.08 19.76
C PRO A 391 9.55 -17.85 20.84
N ASN A 392 10.15 -18.99 20.46
CA ASN A 392 10.91 -19.86 21.36
C ASN A 392 12.44 -19.65 21.28
N GLY A 393 12.92 -18.60 20.61
CA GLY A 393 14.36 -18.31 20.51
C GLY A 393 15.12 -19.19 19.50
N ASN A 394 14.45 -19.63 18.44
CA ASN A 394 15.08 -20.38 17.36
C ASN A 394 16.13 -19.52 16.64
N ALA A 395 17.35 -20.04 16.46
CA ALA A 395 18.50 -19.33 15.88
C ALA A 395 18.63 -19.48 14.35
N LEU A 396 17.58 -19.95 13.68
CA LEU A 396 17.57 -20.05 12.21
C LEU A 396 17.61 -18.66 11.55
N PRO A 397 18.18 -18.53 10.35
CA PRO A 397 18.12 -17.30 9.57
C PRO A 397 16.68 -16.84 9.31
N ALA A 398 16.47 -15.53 9.19
CA ALA A 398 15.14 -14.95 8.99
C ALA A 398 14.47 -15.46 7.70
N GLU A 399 15.26 -15.70 6.64
CA GLU A 399 14.80 -16.28 5.38
C GLU A 399 14.17 -17.65 5.60
N VAL A 400 14.86 -18.53 6.33
CA VAL A 400 14.42 -19.91 6.60
C VAL A 400 13.15 -19.92 7.45
N LEU A 401 13.07 -19.04 8.46
CA LEU A 401 11.89 -18.93 9.30
C LEU A 401 10.68 -18.40 8.51
N LEU A 402 10.90 -17.43 7.61
CA LEU A 402 9.87 -16.87 6.76
C LEU A 402 9.35 -17.89 5.74
N GLU A 403 10.22 -18.71 5.16
CA GLU A 403 9.85 -19.84 4.28
C GLU A 403 9.00 -20.87 5.03
N GLN A 404 9.39 -21.24 6.26
CA GLN A 404 8.62 -22.17 7.10
C GLN A 404 7.24 -21.62 7.46
N TRP A 405 7.12 -20.32 7.72
CA TRP A 405 5.83 -19.68 7.95
C TRP A 405 4.96 -19.69 6.71
N THR A 406 5.54 -19.34 5.56
CA THR A 406 4.85 -19.33 4.26
C THR A 406 4.30 -20.71 3.92
N ALA A 407 5.09 -21.77 4.07
CA ALA A 407 4.67 -23.15 3.81
C ALA A 407 3.51 -23.62 4.71
N ARG A 408 3.42 -23.10 5.94
CA ARG A 408 2.31 -23.39 6.86
C ARG A 408 1.05 -22.60 6.52
N ALA A 409 1.21 -21.34 6.11
CA ALA A 409 0.12 -20.44 5.77
C ALA A 409 -0.51 -20.79 4.41
N ASP A 410 0.27 -21.35 3.49
CA ASP A 410 -0.20 -21.78 2.17
C ASP A 410 0.45 -23.12 1.77
N PRO A 411 -0.19 -24.27 2.06
CA PRO A 411 0.37 -25.58 1.73
C PRO A 411 0.45 -25.85 0.22
N SER A 412 -0.12 -24.98 -0.63
CA SER A 412 -0.02 -25.08 -2.09
C SER A 412 1.23 -24.41 -2.67
N ALA A 413 1.99 -23.66 -1.87
CA ALA A 413 3.20 -22.95 -2.30
C ALA A 413 4.48 -23.80 -2.32
N VAL A 414 4.41 -25.08 -1.95
CA VAL A 414 5.59 -25.97 -1.75
C VAL A 414 5.70 -27.09 -2.80
N SER A 415 4.95 -27.02 -3.89
CA SER A 415 4.97 -28.05 -4.96
C SER A 415 5.56 -27.57 -6.27
#